data_AF-A0A517TNQ8-F1
#
_entry.id   AF-A0A517TNQ8-F1
#
_cell.length_a   1.000
_cell.length_b   1.000
_cell.length_c   1.000
_cell.angle_alpha   90.00
_cell.angle_beta   90.00
_cell.angle_gamma   90.00
#
_symmetry.space_group_name_H-M   'P 1'
#
loop_
_entity.id
_entity.type
_entity.pdbx_description
1 polymer ?
#
loop_
_entity_poly.entity_id
_entity_poly.type
_entity_poly.pdbx_seq_one_letter_code
_entity_poly.pdbx_strand_id
1 'polypeptide(L)'
;MLPRVLVLEVKRLLDEGGMSRRAIAAQTGVSRGSVNAIANGERGLHGAEPDELGGDGPARDLVASRCEECGGMVYMPCVLCEARRYRPIASHTARRAA
;
A
#
# COMPACT_ATOMS: atom_id res chain seq x y z
N MET A 1 -9.76 3.16 0.91
CA MET A 1 -8.43 3.11 1.56
C MET A 1 -8.28 4.41 2.34
N LEU A 2 -7.83 4.38 3.60
CA LEU A 2 -7.72 5.62 4.42
C LEU A 2 -6.38 6.32 4.11
N PRO A 3 -6.37 7.64 3.87
CA PRO A 3 -5.15 8.41 3.67
C PRO A 3 -4.19 8.28 4.85
N ARG A 4 -2.89 8.21 4.57
CA ARG A 4 -1.84 8.07 5.59
C ARG A 4 -1.86 9.21 6.59
N VAL A 5 -2.12 10.43 6.13
CA VAL A 5 -2.27 11.62 6.99
C VAL A 5 -3.36 11.41 8.04
N LEU A 6 -4.52 10.88 7.65
CA LEU A 6 -5.61 10.59 8.59
C LEU A 6 -5.29 9.43 9.55
N VAL A 7 -4.55 8.41 9.08
CA VAL A 7 -4.08 7.32 9.97
C VAL A 7 -3.14 7.86 11.05
N LEU A 8 -2.20 8.73 10.67
CA LEU A 8 -1.25 9.34 11.61
C LEU A 8 -1.95 10.28 12.60
N GLU A 9 -2.92 11.07 12.13
CA GLU A 9 -3.66 11.97 13.02
C GLU A 9 -4.52 11.20 14.03
N VAL A 10 -5.20 10.13 13.58
CA VAL A 10 -5.93 9.24 14.50
C VAL A 10 -4.99 8.61 15.53
N LYS A 11 -3.78 8.17 15.11
CA LYS A 11 -2.78 7.64 16.03
C LYS A 11 -2.37 8.69 17.07
N ARG A 12 -2.04 9.92 16.62
CA ARG A 12 -1.63 11.02 17.48
C ARG A 12 -2.68 11.30 18.57
N LEU A 13 -3.96 11.38 18.19
CA LEU A 13 -5.07 11.61 19.12
C LEU A 13 -5.30 10.44 20.09
N LEU A 14 -5.06 9.20 19.65
CA LEU A 14 -5.10 8.03 20.53
C LEU A 14 -3.96 8.04 21.55
N ASP A 15 -2.76 8.42 21.12
CA ASP A 15 -1.56 8.49 21.97
C ASP A 15 -1.69 9.63 23.02
N GLU A 16 -2.41 10.71 22.71
CA GLU A 16 -2.74 11.79 23.66
C GLU A 16 -3.73 11.38 24.77
N GLY A 17 -4.56 10.35 24.54
CA GLY A 17 -5.47 9.78 25.54
C GLY A 17 -6.62 10.70 26.02
N GLY A 18 -6.70 11.94 25.55
CA GLY A 18 -7.69 12.94 25.99
C GLY A 18 -9.09 12.80 25.39
N MET A 19 -9.27 11.95 24.36
CA MET A 19 -10.51 11.82 23.62
C MET A 19 -10.96 10.37 23.50
N SER A 20 -12.28 10.14 23.62
CA SER A 20 -12.85 8.83 23.33
C SER A 20 -12.75 8.51 21.83
N ARG A 21 -12.70 7.22 21.48
CA ARG A 21 -12.67 6.76 20.07
C ARG A 21 -13.85 7.29 19.25
N ARG A 22 -15.01 7.53 19.88
CA ARG A 22 -16.19 8.14 19.23
C ARG A 22 -15.96 9.62 18.92
N ALA A 23 -15.32 10.34 19.83
CA ALA A 23 -14.97 11.75 19.63
C ALA A 23 -13.88 11.89 18.55
N ILE A 24 -12.88 11.02 18.54
CA ILE A 24 -11.84 10.98 17.49
C ILE A 24 -12.46 10.73 16.12
N ALA A 25 -13.39 9.78 16.00
CA ALA A 25 -14.10 9.51 14.74
C ALA A 25 -14.89 10.74 14.25
N ALA A 26 -15.58 11.45 15.15
CA ALA A 26 -16.33 12.65 14.81
C ALA A 26 -15.41 13.80 14.38
N GLN A 27 -14.27 13.98 15.04
CA GLN A 27 -13.32 15.05 14.73
C GLN A 27 -12.57 14.81 13.42
N THR A 28 -12.14 13.57 13.16
CA THR A 28 -11.31 13.23 12.00
C THR A 28 -12.12 12.85 10.76
N GLY A 29 -13.44 12.69 10.90
CA GLY A 29 -14.32 12.18 9.83
C GLY A 29 -14.09 10.70 9.48
N VAL A 30 -13.25 10.00 10.24
CA VAL A 30 -12.91 8.59 10.04
C VAL A 30 -13.97 7.69 10.67
N SER A 31 -14.31 6.58 10.01
CA SER A 31 -15.30 5.64 10.55
C SER A 31 -14.85 5.04 11.90
N ARG A 32 -15.81 4.85 12.82
CA ARG A 32 -15.55 4.24 14.15
C ARG A 32 -14.81 2.89 14.06
N GLY A 33 -15.14 2.08 13.05
CA GLY A 33 -14.47 0.81 12.79
C GLY A 33 -12.99 0.99 12.43
N SER A 34 -12.66 2.01 11.64
CA SER A 34 -11.27 2.30 11.30
C SER A 34 -10.47 2.82 12.49
N VAL A 35 -11.08 3.67 13.33
CA VAL A 35 -10.46 4.14 14.59
C VAL A 35 -10.20 2.97 15.54
N ASN A 36 -11.15 2.04 15.69
CA ASN A 36 -10.97 0.84 16.50
C ASN A 36 -9.84 -0.05 15.96
N ALA A 37 -9.80 -0.30 14.65
CA ALA A 37 -8.75 -1.11 14.04
C ALA A 37 -7.34 -0.49 14.21
N ILE A 38 -7.23 0.84 14.19
CA ILE A 38 -5.96 1.54 14.48
C ILE A 38 -5.60 1.42 15.97
N ALA A 39 -6.56 1.65 16.88
CA ALA A 39 -6.34 1.56 18.32
C ALA A 39 -5.95 0.14 18.77
N ASN A 40 -6.47 -0.89 18.11
CA ASN A 40 -6.17 -2.29 18.41
C ASN A 40 -4.90 -2.80 17.70
N GLY A 41 -4.27 -2.01 16.84
CA GLY A 41 -3.11 -2.44 16.04
C GLY A 41 -3.45 -3.43 14.91
N GLU A 42 -4.73 -3.71 14.68
CA GLU A 42 -5.25 -4.56 13.59
C GLU A 42 -5.04 -3.92 12.22
N ARG A 43 -4.80 -2.60 12.20
CA ARG A 43 -4.39 -1.83 11.04
C ARG A 43 -2.98 -1.27 11.27
N GLY A 44 -2.01 -1.72 10.46
CA GLY A 44 -0.68 -1.10 10.42
C GLY A 44 -0.76 0.40 10.07
N LEU A 45 0.26 1.18 10.46
CA LEU A 45 0.33 2.64 10.25
C LEU A 45 0.65 3.03 8.79
N HIS A 46 0.20 2.21 7.84
CA HIS A 46 0.34 2.43 6.42
C HIS A 46 -1.05 2.81 5.90
N GLY A 47 -1.21 4.08 5.52
CA GLY A 47 -2.35 4.53 4.71
C GLY A 47 -1.96 4.57 3.23
N ALA A 48 -2.93 4.79 2.36
CA ALA A 48 -2.59 5.26 1.01
C ALA A 48 -1.89 6.61 1.17
N GLU A 49 -0.77 6.84 0.50
CA GLU A 49 -0.31 8.22 0.32
C GLU A 49 -1.49 9.02 -0.25
N PRO A 50 -1.77 10.23 0.26
CA PRO A 50 -2.68 11.12 -0.45
C PRO A 50 -2.21 11.18 -1.89
N ASP A 51 -3.15 11.09 -2.82
CA ASP A 51 -2.89 11.34 -4.23
C ASP A 51 -2.55 12.84 -4.37
N GLU A 52 -1.39 13.27 -3.87
CA GLU A 52 -0.81 14.59 -4.17
C GLU A 52 -0.42 14.66 -5.65
N LEU A 53 -0.42 13.51 -6.32
CA LEU A 53 -0.64 13.44 -7.74
C LEU A 53 -2.15 13.47 -7.96
N GLY A 54 -2.69 14.65 -8.27
CA GLY A 54 -3.73 14.69 -9.30
C GLY A 54 -3.14 14.01 -10.53
N GLY A 55 -3.26 12.69 -10.59
CA GLY A 55 -2.62 11.82 -11.56
C GLY A 55 -3.31 11.92 -12.90
N ASP A 56 -3.31 13.11 -13.48
CA ASP A 56 -3.24 13.35 -14.91
C ASP A 56 -1.85 12.95 -15.47
N GLY A 57 -1.09 12.09 -14.77
CA GLY A 57 -0.10 11.24 -15.42
C GLY A 57 -0.84 10.17 -16.23
N PRO A 58 -0.31 9.67 -17.36
CA PRO A 58 -1.10 8.93 -18.35
C PRO A 58 -1.54 7.56 -17.82
N ALA A 59 -2.58 7.53 -17.00
CA ALA A 59 -3.30 6.33 -16.59
C ALA A 59 -4.29 5.87 -17.67
N ARG A 60 -4.23 6.43 -18.88
CA ARG A 60 -5.27 6.25 -19.90
C ARG A 60 -4.95 5.34 -21.09
N ASP A 61 -3.71 4.94 -21.35
CA ASP A 61 -3.43 4.09 -22.54
C ASP A 61 -2.34 3.01 -22.35
N LEU A 62 -2.00 2.63 -21.12
CA LEU A 62 -1.14 1.47 -20.92
C LEU A 62 -1.98 0.20 -21.13
N VAL A 63 -2.04 -0.27 -22.38
CA VAL A 63 -2.63 -1.57 -22.72
C VAL A 63 -1.63 -2.65 -22.34
N ALA A 64 -2.06 -3.57 -21.46
CA ALA A 64 -1.27 -4.75 -21.16
C ALA A 64 -1.09 -5.54 -22.46
N SER A 65 0.16 -5.79 -22.83
CA SER A 65 0.52 -6.54 -24.05
C SER A 65 1.34 -7.76 -23.68
N ARG A 66 1.38 -8.73 -24.58
CA ARG A 66 2.16 -9.94 -24.39
C ARG A 66 3.62 -9.66 -24.73
N CYS A 67 4.51 -9.87 -23.78
CA CYS A 67 5.94 -9.72 -24.00
C CYS A 67 6.45 -10.83 -24.94
N GLU A 68 7.20 -10.45 -25.98
CA GLU A 68 7.77 -11.40 -26.95
C GLU A 68 8.92 -12.25 -26.36
N GLU A 69 9.59 -11.76 -25.31
CA GLU A 69 10.72 -12.45 -24.67
C GLU A 69 10.27 -13.51 -23.65
N CYS A 70 9.31 -13.17 -22.77
CA CYS A 70 8.88 -14.06 -21.68
C CYS A 70 7.45 -14.58 -21.79
N GLY A 71 6.66 -14.08 -22.76
CA GLY A 71 5.26 -14.48 -22.96
C GLY A 71 4.25 -13.93 -21.95
N GLY A 72 4.70 -13.15 -20.96
CA GLY A 72 3.84 -12.57 -19.92
C GLY A 72 2.95 -11.45 -20.44
N MET A 73 1.71 -11.36 -19.94
CA MET A 73 0.83 -10.21 -20.13
C MET A 73 1.22 -9.13 -19.14
N VAL A 74 1.85 -8.05 -19.63
CA VAL A 74 2.46 -7.02 -18.80
C VAL A 74 2.29 -5.64 -19.45
N TYR A 75 2.56 -4.59 -18.68
CA TYR A 75 2.78 -3.26 -19.24
C TYR A 75 4.22 -3.18 -19.74
N MET A 76 4.40 -2.54 -20.90
CA MET A 76 5.70 -2.37 -21.53
C MET A 76 6.39 -1.08 -21.05
N PRO A 77 7.72 -1.07 -20.90
CA PRO A 77 8.66 -2.20 -21.07
C PRO A 77 8.42 -3.33 -20.05
N CYS A 78 8.72 -4.57 -20.42
CA CYS A 78 8.31 -5.76 -19.65
C CYS A 78 8.89 -5.77 -18.23
N VAL A 79 8.08 -5.29 -17.28
CA VAL A 79 8.43 -5.21 -15.85
C VAL A 79 8.78 -6.57 -15.25
N LEU A 80 8.27 -7.68 -15.82
CA LEU A 80 8.61 -9.03 -15.38
C LEU A 80 10.03 -9.43 -15.82
N CYS A 81 10.41 -9.17 -17.06
CA CYS A 81 11.77 -9.41 -17.54
C CYS A 81 12.74 -8.54 -16.75
N GLU A 82 12.39 -7.28 -16.53
CA GLU A 82 13.17 -6.36 -15.73
C GLU A 82 13.37 -6.87 -14.30
N ALA A 83 12.29 -7.26 -13.60
CA ALA A 83 12.38 -7.85 -12.26
C ALA A 83 13.22 -9.13 -12.21
N ARG A 84 13.15 -9.98 -13.24
CA ARG A 84 13.99 -11.19 -13.36
C ARG A 84 15.46 -10.85 -13.53
N ARG A 85 15.80 -9.82 -14.30
CA ARG A 85 17.18 -9.31 -14.44
C ARG A 85 17.69 -8.70 -13.14
N TYR A 86 16.81 -8.04 -12.37
CA TYR A 86 17.14 -7.47 -11.07
C TYR A 86 17.21 -8.49 -9.92
N ARG A 87 16.92 -9.78 -10.13
CA ARG A 87 17.16 -10.79 -9.10
C ARG A 87 18.64 -11.22 -9.13
N PRO A 88 19.52 -10.71 -8.25
CA PRO A 88 20.72 -11.46 -7.92
C PRO A 88 20.29 -12.81 -7.36
N ILE A 89 21.09 -13.83 -7.65
CA ILE A 89 20.94 -15.23 -7.28
C ILE A 89 20.64 -15.36 -5.77
N ALA A 90 19.36 -15.30 -5.39
CA ALA A 90 18.89 -15.60 -4.04
C ALA A 90 18.30 -17.03 -3.98
N SER A 91 18.81 -17.95 -4.80
CA SER A 91 18.23 -19.28 -5.01
C SER A 91 19.25 -20.43 -4.89
N HIS A 92 20.11 -20.40 -3.87
CA HIS A 92 20.91 -21.59 -3.51
C HIS A 92 20.58 -22.21 -2.14
N THR A 93 19.68 -21.64 -1.33
CA THR A 93 19.36 -22.11 0.03
C THR A 93 18.03 -22.86 0.18
N ALA A 94 17.49 -23.47 -0.88
CA ALA A 94 16.23 -24.24 -0.79
C ALA A 94 16.33 -25.69 -1.34
N ARG A 95 17.53 -26.25 -1.53
CA ARG A 95 17.71 -27.60 -2.09
C ARG A 95 18.67 -28.51 -1.32
N ARG A 96 18.76 -28.33 0.00
CA ARG A 96 19.38 -29.27 0.96
C ARG A 96 18.48 -29.43 2.19
N ALA A 97 17.31 -30.02 2.01
CA ALA A 97 16.48 -30.59 3.07
C ALA A 97 15.36 -31.43 2.45
N ALA A 98 15.74 -32.56 1.83
CA ALA A 98 14.90 -33.74 1.61
C ALA A 98 15.81 -34.87 1.17
#